data_AF-A0A2U0SC96-F1
#
_entry.id   AF-A0A2U0SC96-F1
#
_cell.length_a   1.000
_cell.length_b   1.000
_cell.length_c   1.000
_cell.angle_alpha   90.00
_cell.angle_beta   90.00
_cell.angle_gamma   90.00
#
_symmetry.space_group_name_H-M   'P 1'
#
loop_
_entity.id
_entity.type
_entity.pdbx_description
1 polymer ?
#
loop_
_entity_poly.entity_id
_entity_poly.type
_entity_poly.pdbx_seq_one_letter_code
_entity_poly.pdbx_strand_id
1 'polypeptide(L)' 'MFDRLKARGEAIGRAAAADRAARLAAAVRETFPGIAAESDAAGVTLRGRGLWRRWLADPALRWLGGLLR' A
#
# COMPACT_ATOMS: atom_id res chain seq x y z
N MET A 1 -0.72 -7.43 32.39
CA MET A 1 -0.66 -8.57 31.44
C MET A 1 -1.32 -8.22 30.11
N PHE A 2 -2.50 -7.60 30.12
CA PHE A 2 -3.21 -7.11 28.92
C PHE A 2 -2.42 -6.10 28.07
N ASP A 3 -1.71 -5.13 28.68
CA ASP A 3 -0.92 -4.13 27.93
C ASP A 3 0.21 -4.75 27.10
N ARG A 4 0.84 -5.81 27.61
CA ARG A 4 1.91 -6.53 26.91
C ARG A 4 1.38 -7.30 25.70
N LEU A 5 0.14 -7.78 25.79
CA LEU A 5 -0.55 -8.47 24.71
C LEU A 5 -0.99 -7.47 23.62
N LYS A 6 -1.47 -6.28 24.03
CA LYS A 6 -1.86 -5.19 23.14
C LYS A 6 -0.67 -4.64 22.35
N ALA A 7 0.44 -4.37 23.04
CA ALA A 7 1.68 -3.93 22.40
C ALA A 7 2.23 -4.96 21.40
N ARG A 8 2.12 -6.27 21.72
CA ARG A 8 2.46 -7.35 20.77
C ARG A 8 1.53 -7.38 19.57
N GLY A 9 0.23 -7.23 19.78
CA GLY A 9 -0.77 -7.15 18.70
C GLY A 9 -0.51 -5.98 17.75
N GLU A 10 -0.19 -4.81 18.29
CA GLU A 10 0.16 -3.62 17.50
C GLU A 10 1.49 -3.78 16.74
N ALA A 11 2.47 -4.47 17.32
CA ALA A 11 3.73 -4.77 16.64
C ALA A 11 3.52 -5.75 15.47
N ILE A 12 2.72 -6.80 15.67
CA ILE A 12 2.37 -7.77 14.63
C ILE A 12 1.53 -7.10 13.54
N GLY A 13 0.56 -6.27 13.92
CA GLY A 13 -0.27 -5.51 12.99
C GLY A 13 0.55 -4.56 12.12
N ARG A 14 1.52 -3.84 12.72
CA ARG A 14 2.45 -2.98 11.97
C ARG A 14 3.35 -3.77 11.03
N ALA A 15 3.90 -4.90 11.47
CA ALA A 15 4.71 -5.75 10.61
C ALA A 15 3.91 -6.31 9.42
N ALA A 16 2.68 -6.77 9.67
CA ALA A 16 1.79 -7.26 8.62
C ALA A 16 1.37 -6.15 7.65
N ALA A 17 1.10 -4.95 8.15
CA ALA A 17 0.79 -3.79 7.32
C ALA A 17 1.97 -3.39 6.42
N ALA A 18 3.19 -3.39 6.98
CA ALA A 18 4.41 -3.10 6.22
C ALA A 18 4.68 -4.15 5.12
N ASP A 19 4.52 -5.44 5.41
CA ASP A 19 4.70 -6.50 4.42
C ASP A 19 3.68 -6.38 3.28
N ARG A 20 2.42 -6.07 3.63
CA ARG A 20 1.34 -5.87 2.65
C ARG A 20 1.56 -4.63 1.80
N ALA A 21 2.04 -3.54 2.41
CA ALA A 21 2.44 -2.31 1.72
C ALA A 21 3.60 -2.54 0.74
N ALA A 22 4.60 -3.32 1.13
CA ALA A 22 5.72 -3.69 0.27
C ALA A 22 5.28 -4.52 -0.93
N ARG A 23 4.41 -5.53 -0.72
CA ARG A 23 3.83 -6.34 -1.81
C ARG A 23 3.00 -5.49 -2.77
N LEU A 24 2.24 -4.53 -2.25
CA LEU A 24 1.46 -3.59 -3.05
C LEU A 24 2.37 -2.75 -3.96
N ALA A 25 3.44 -2.19 -3.38
CA ALA A 25 4.41 -1.39 -4.14
C ALA A 25 5.10 -2.21 -5.22
N ALA A 26 5.42 -3.49 -4.97
CA ALA A 26 5.98 -4.39 -5.97
C ALA A 26 4.99 -4.64 -7.13
N ALA A 27 3.75 -5.03 -6.81
CA ALA A 27 2.72 -5.31 -7.82
C ALA A 27 2.42 -4.07 -8.68
N VAL A 28 2.41 -2.88 -8.08
CA VAL A 28 2.21 -1.63 -8.82
C VAL A 28 3.37 -1.34 -9.78
N ARG A 29 4.63 -1.57 -9.35
CA ARG A 29 5.80 -1.38 -10.22
C ARG A 29 5.81 -2.35 -11.40
N GLU A 30 5.41 -3.60 -11.18
CA GLU A 30 5.31 -4.61 -12.24
C GLU A 30 4.19 -4.30 -13.23
N THR A 31 3.00 -3.93 -12.72
CA THR A 31 1.81 -3.69 -13.56
C THR A 31 1.91 -2.36 -14.32
N PHE A 32 2.55 -1.35 -13.72
CA PHE A 32 2.57 0.01 -14.24
C PHE A 32 3.99 0.54 -14.39
N PRO A 33 4.69 0.21 -15.49
CA PRO A 33 5.97 0.82 -15.80
C PRO A 33 5.82 2.34 -15.87
N GLY A 34 6.67 3.05 -15.12
CA GLY A 34 6.65 4.51 -15.00
C GLY A 34 5.91 5.08 -13.78
N ILE A 35 5.35 4.22 -12.91
CA ILE A 35 4.89 4.61 -11.58
C ILE A 35 5.94 4.19 -10.54
N ALA A 36 6.43 5.16 -9.78
CA ALA A 36 7.20 4.93 -8.56
C ALA A 36 6.24 4.65 -7.41
N ALA A 37 6.45 3.55 -6.70
CA ALA A 37 5.72 3.19 -5.50
C ALA A 37 6.70 3.07 -4.33
N GLU A 38 6.43 3.81 -3.26
CA GLU A 38 7.19 3.81 -2.01
C GLU A 38 6.24 3.43 -0.86
N SER A 39 6.66 2.49 -0.02
CA SER A 39 5.93 2.11 1.20
C SER A 39 6.62 2.72 2.41
N ASP A 40 5.86 3.38 3.29
CA ASP A 40 6.32 3.86 4.59
C ASP A 40 5.55 3.18 5.75
N ALA A 41 5.82 3.59 6.98
CA ALA A 41 5.17 3.04 8.18
C ALA A 41 3.68 3.39 8.33
N ALA A 42 3.18 4.38 7.59
CA ALA A 42 1.81 4.88 7.59
C ALA A 42 1.00 4.42 6.36
N GLY A 43 1.65 4.03 5.26
CA GLY A 43 0.97 3.57 4.04
C GLY A 43 1.86 3.44 2.81
N VAL A 44 1.23 3.52 1.63
CA VAL A 44 1.91 3.42 0.32
C VAL A 44 1.69 4.71 -0.45
N THR A 45 2.78 5.36 -0.84
CA THR A 45 2.78 6.55 -1.69
C THR A 45 3.08 6.15 -3.13
N LEU A 46 2.22 6.58 -4.05
CA LEU A 46 2.38 6.38 -5.49
C LEU A 46 2.73 7.71 -6.17
N ARG A 47 3.75 7.72 -7.02
CA ARG A 47 4.21 8.88 -7.79
C ARG A 47 4.40 8.50 -9.25
N GLY A 48 3.90 9.32 -10.18
CA GLY A 48 4.07 9.07 -11.60
C GLY A 48 3.42 10.13 -12.47
N ARG A 49 3.93 10.30 -13.70
CA ARG A 49 3.33 11.23 -14.66
C ARG A 49 1.97 10.71 -15.13
N GLY A 50 0.94 11.53 -15.02
CA GLY A 50 -0.43 11.18 -15.42
C GLY A 50 -1.10 10.16 -14.49
N LEU A 51 -0.56 9.94 -13.27
CA LEU A 51 -1.11 9.01 -12.28
C LEU A 51 -2.59 9.27 -12.02
N TRP A 52 -2.97 10.53 -11.82
CA TRP A 52 -4.37 10.89 -11.55
C TRP A 52 -5.30 10.58 -12.74
N ARG A 53 -4.83 10.77 -13.97
CA ARG A 53 -5.59 10.44 -15.18
C ARG A 53 -5.70 8.92 -15.38
N ARG A 54 -4.64 8.16 -15.10
CA ARG A 54 -4.65 6.69 -15.10
C ARG A 54 -5.53 6.15 -13.96
N TRP A 55 -5.54 6.77 -12.79
CA TRP A 55 -6.40 6.36 -11.68
C TRP A 55 -7.89 6.38 -12.02
N LEU A 56 -8.30 7.36 -12.82
CA LEU A 56 -9.68 7.49 -13.31
C LEU A 56 -9.99 6.56 -14.50
N ALA A 57 -9.01 6.37 -15.39
CA ALA A 57 -9.19 5.63 -16.64
C ALA A 57 -8.91 4.12 -16.51
N ASP A 58 -8.12 3.71 -15.52
CA ASP A 58 -7.59 2.36 -15.39
C ASP A 58 -8.30 1.61 -14.24
N PRO A 59 -9.18 0.64 -14.56
CA PRO A 59 -9.86 -0.17 -13.55
C PRO A 59 -8.88 -0.94 -12.67
N ALA A 60 -7.68 -1.24 -13.18
CA ALA A 60 -6.62 -1.88 -12.44
C ALA A 60 -5.94 -0.95 -11.41
N LEU A 61 -6.37 0.30 -11.25
CA LEU A 61 -6.01 1.13 -10.09
C LEU A 61 -7.18 1.27 -9.10
N ARG A 62 -8.42 1.01 -9.54
CA ARG A 62 -9.62 1.08 -8.69
C ARG A 62 -9.65 0.04 -7.58
N TRP A 63 -9.06 -1.14 -7.79
CA TRP A 63 -8.96 -2.17 -6.75
C TRP A 63 -8.10 -1.73 -5.56
N LEU A 64 -7.10 -0.85 -5.77
CA LEU A 64 -6.29 -0.25 -4.70
C LEU A 64 -7.15 0.62 -3.78
N GLY A 65 -8.07 1.41 -4.35
CA GLY A 65 -9.03 2.19 -3.59
C GLY A 65 -10.04 1.33 -2.81
N GLY A 66 -10.34 0.12 -3.29
CA GLY A 66 -11.20 -0.84 -2.59
C GLY A 66 -10.51 -1.55 -1.41
N LEU A 67 -9.18 -1.63 -1.41
CA LEU A 67 -8.37 -2.23 -0.33
C LEU A 67 -8.11 -1.27 0.84
N LEU A 68 -8.36 0.03 0.64
CA LEU A 68 -8.19 1.09 1.64
C LEU A 68 -9.51 1.45 2.36
N ARG A 69 -10.60 0.71 2.10
CA ARG A 69 -11.89 0.85 2.77
C ARG A 69 -12.08 -0.29 3.76
#